data_AF-A0A094GRC1-F1
#
_entry.id   AF-A0A094GRC1-F1
#
_cell.length_a   1.000
_cell.length_b   1.000
_cell.length_c   1.000
_cell.angle_alpha   90.00
_cell.angle_beta   90.00
_cell.angle_gamma   90.00
#
_symmetry.space_group_name_H-M   'P 1'
#
loop_
_entity.id
_entity.type
_entity.pdbx_description
1 polymer ?
#
loop_
_entity_poly.entity_id
_entity_poly.type
_entity_poly.pdbx_seq_one_letter_code
_entity_poly.pdbx_strand_id
1 'polypeptide(L)'
;PTGFVLDITSRLAFKILRDDPNAQLVLHMHGAGGTVGSGHRVSNYRALSAGEPRKIHVLTFDYRGFGSSTGIPSESGLILDALAVVDWAINIAGIPPSRILIFAQSMGTAVGLAVSQHFALQSPPVVFAGTVLVAPFVDVATLSATYRVAGTIPILSPLANFPLLINYFKGYIRDKWLSKDRIAWYVRANEANGKRYRLTIIHAEDDYDIPWHHTPDIFWHAVNASVPDGISYDNLELKKLESKVNLGAAGSVMEWRTSNGVIREEILKTGKHDTIMGYPVVTMAVMRLFSAPESSLACQT
;
A
#
# COMPACT_ATOMS: atom_id res chain seq x y z
N PRO A 1 -19.77 14.32 -13.62
CA PRO A 1 -19.63 15.64 -12.96
C PRO A 1 -18.20 16.15 -13.10
N THR A 2 -18.01 17.27 -13.79
CA THR A 2 -16.71 17.96 -13.91
C THR A 2 -16.72 19.21 -13.04
N GLY A 3 -15.65 19.42 -12.25
CA GLY A 3 -15.44 20.63 -11.45
C GLY A 3 -15.47 20.43 -9.93
N PHE A 4 -15.10 21.49 -9.21
CA PHE A 4 -15.09 21.52 -7.76
C PHE A 4 -16.48 21.25 -7.17
N VAL A 5 -16.51 20.50 -6.07
CA VAL A 5 -17.72 20.20 -5.31
C VAL A 5 -17.64 20.94 -3.99
N LEU A 6 -18.48 21.97 -3.82
CA LEU A 6 -18.51 22.74 -2.56
C LEU A 6 -19.09 21.95 -1.39
N ASP A 7 -20.08 21.09 -1.65
CA ASP A 7 -20.65 20.17 -0.66
C ASP A 7 -20.60 18.73 -1.19
N ILE A 8 -19.62 17.96 -0.70
CA ILE A 8 -19.43 16.56 -1.09
C ILE A 8 -20.59 15.66 -0.62
N THR A 9 -21.28 16.03 0.46
CA THR A 9 -22.36 15.24 1.05
C THR A 9 -23.61 15.20 0.17
N SER A 10 -23.79 16.22 -0.66
CA SER A 10 -24.87 16.28 -1.66
C SER A 10 -24.73 15.23 -2.77
N ARG A 11 -23.52 14.73 -3.03
CA ARG A 11 -23.20 13.91 -4.20
C ARG A 11 -23.73 12.49 -4.05
N LEU A 12 -24.28 11.95 -5.14
CA LEU A 12 -24.78 10.58 -5.19
C LEU A 12 -23.73 9.55 -4.75
N ALA A 13 -22.49 9.69 -5.20
CA ALA A 13 -21.42 8.78 -4.82
C ALA A 13 -21.15 8.79 -3.30
N PHE A 14 -21.22 9.96 -2.66
CA PHE A 14 -21.06 10.05 -1.20
C PHE A 14 -22.27 9.45 -0.47
N LYS A 15 -23.49 9.72 -0.93
CA LYS A 15 -24.71 9.13 -0.36
C LYS A 15 -24.69 7.61 -0.44
N ILE A 16 -24.32 7.02 -1.59
CA ILE A 16 -24.17 5.57 -1.72
C ILE A 16 -23.12 5.05 -0.75
N LEU A 17 -21.94 5.67 -0.72
CA LEU A 17 -20.86 5.25 0.19
C LEU A 17 -21.32 5.27 1.66
N ARG A 18 -22.03 6.30 2.09
CA ARG A 18 -22.52 6.44 3.46
C ARG A 18 -23.67 5.48 3.77
N ASP A 19 -24.67 5.42 2.88
CA ASP A 19 -25.98 4.83 3.16
C ASP A 19 -26.09 3.33 2.78
N ASP A 20 -25.31 2.84 1.80
CA ASP A 20 -25.26 1.41 1.47
C ASP A 20 -24.27 0.69 2.41
N PRO A 21 -24.73 -0.24 3.28
CA PRO A 21 -23.84 -0.96 4.19
C PRO A 21 -22.82 -1.86 3.49
N ASN A 22 -23.05 -2.18 2.21
CA ASN A 22 -22.14 -2.98 1.39
C ASN A 22 -21.17 -2.13 0.56
N ALA A 23 -21.33 -0.80 0.54
CA ALA A 23 -20.36 0.06 -0.12
C ALA A 23 -19.03 0.06 0.64
N GLN A 24 -17.93 0.16 -0.08
CA GLN A 24 -16.57 -0.01 0.40
C GLN A 24 -15.75 1.19 -0.02
N LEU A 25 -14.85 1.60 0.86
CA LEU A 25 -13.97 2.74 0.63
C LEU A 25 -12.54 2.27 0.46
N VAL A 26 -11.94 2.61 -0.68
CA VAL A 26 -10.51 2.51 -0.91
C VAL A 26 -9.90 3.89 -0.67
N LEU A 27 -9.11 4.02 0.40
CA LEU A 27 -8.30 5.22 0.64
C LEU A 27 -6.98 5.08 -0.11
N HIS A 28 -6.82 5.82 -1.20
CA HIS A 28 -5.63 5.77 -2.03
C HIS A 28 -4.60 6.83 -1.63
N MET A 29 -3.47 6.35 -1.11
CA MET A 29 -2.28 7.12 -0.78
C MET A 29 -1.30 7.08 -1.95
N HIS A 30 -1.20 8.20 -2.67
CA HIS A 30 -0.47 8.28 -3.92
C HIS A 30 1.06 8.38 -3.72
N GLY A 31 1.83 8.01 -4.75
CA GLY A 31 3.29 8.16 -4.79
C GLY A 31 3.79 9.60 -5.01
N ALA A 32 5.10 9.79 -5.10
CA ALA A 32 5.73 11.12 -5.05
C ALA A 32 5.57 11.98 -6.33
N GLY A 33 5.18 11.39 -7.46
CA GLY A 33 5.09 12.10 -8.74
C GLY A 33 3.72 12.74 -8.99
N GLY A 34 3.69 14.06 -9.23
CA GLY A 34 2.49 14.77 -9.69
C GLY A 34 1.36 14.83 -8.65
N THR A 35 0.13 15.08 -9.11
CA THR A 35 -1.07 15.33 -8.30
C THR A 35 -2.06 14.18 -8.39
N VAL A 36 -3.16 14.20 -7.65
CA VAL A 36 -4.25 13.20 -7.78
C VAL A 36 -4.72 12.99 -9.24
N GLY A 37 -4.59 14.00 -10.10
CA GLY A 37 -4.99 13.91 -11.51
C GLY A 37 -3.88 13.48 -12.49
N SER A 38 -2.65 13.23 -12.03
CA SER A 38 -1.49 13.06 -12.91
C SER A 38 -1.38 11.66 -13.53
N GLY A 39 -0.97 11.62 -14.81
CA GLY A 39 -0.59 10.39 -15.51
C GLY A 39 -1.69 9.33 -15.54
N HIS A 40 -1.35 8.11 -15.12
CA HIS A 40 -2.24 6.95 -15.14
C HIS A 40 -3.27 6.93 -13.99
N ARG A 41 -3.17 7.84 -13.02
CA ARG A 41 -3.94 7.80 -11.76
C ARG A 41 -5.44 7.74 -11.97
N VAL A 42 -6.00 8.57 -12.84
CA VAL A 42 -7.45 8.58 -13.12
C VAL A 42 -7.91 7.23 -13.67
N SER A 43 -7.14 6.62 -14.58
CA SER A 43 -7.42 5.28 -15.10
C SER A 43 -7.30 4.22 -14.01
N ASN A 44 -6.32 4.34 -13.12
CA ASN A 44 -6.12 3.43 -11.99
C ASN A 44 -7.32 3.48 -11.01
N TYR A 45 -7.84 4.67 -10.69
CA TYR A 45 -9.04 4.82 -9.84
C TYR A 45 -10.27 4.15 -10.46
N ARG A 46 -10.40 4.27 -11.79
CA ARG A 46 -11.46 3.61 -12.54
C ARG A 46 -11.29 2.09 -12.52
N ALA A 47 -10.07 1.58 -12.67
CA ALA A 47 -9.79 0.15 -12.60
C ALA A 47 -10.11 -0.45 -11.22
N LEU A 48 -9.78 0.27 -10.14
CA LEU A 48 -10.15 -0.12 -8.78
C LEU A 48 -11.67 -0.14 -8.59
N SER A 49 -12.34 0.94 -8.96
CA SER A 49 -13.81 1.05 -8.86
C SER A 49 -14.51 0.02 -9.75
N ALA A 50 -13.90 -0.38 -10.87
CA ALA A 50 -14.45 -1.36 -11.81
C ALA A 50 -14.61 -2.78 -11.22
N GLY A 51 -13.91 -3.09 -10.11
CA GLY A 51 -14.06 -4.38 -9.43
C GLY A 51 -15.48 -4.61 -8.91
N GLU A 52 -16.11 -3.56 -8.37
CA GLU A 52 -17.54 -3.56 -8.08
C GLU A 52 -18.11 -2.13 -8.23
N PRO A 53 -18.48 -1.69 -9.46
CA PRO A 53 -18.74 -0.28 -9.80
C PRO A 53 -19.82 0.42 -8.99
N ARG A 54 -20.69 -0.36 -8.32
CA ARG A 54 -21.77 0.16 -7.48
C ARG A 54 -21.42 0.22 -6.00
N LYS A 55 -20.30 -0.40 -5.59
CA LYS A 55 -19.94 -0.57 -4.17
C LYS A 55 -18.54 -0.09 -3.85
N ILE A 56 -17.55 -0.19 -4.74
CA ILE A 56 -16.20 0.30 -4.46
C ILE A 56 -16.11 1.78 -4.81
N HIS A 57 -15.85 2.60 -3.80
CA HIS A 57 -15.55 4.02 -3.92
C HIS A 57 -14.06 4.26 -3.66
N VAL A 58 -13.42 5.06 -4.50
CA VAL A 58 -12.02 5.47 -4.31
C VAL A 58 -12.00 6.91 -3.82
N LEU A 59 -11.39 7.14 -2.66
CA LEU A 59 -11.03 8.47 -2.19
C LEU A 59 -9.52 8.63 -2.30
N THR A 60 -9.09 9.72 -2.93
CA THR A 60 -7.69 10.13 -3.02
C THR A 60 -7.59 11.61 -2.70
N PHE A 61 -6.39 12.08 -2.40
CA PHE A 61 -6.13 13.43 -1.91
C PHE A 61 -4.69 13.82 -2.24
N ASP A 62 -4.44 15.12 -2.43
CA ASP A 62 -3.08 15.64 -2.55
C ASP A 62 -2.53 15.93 -1.13
N TYR A 63 -1.35 15.43 -0.81
CA TYR A 63 -0.63 15.83 0.42
C TYR A 63 -0.26 17.32 0.39
N ARG A 64 0.09 17.91 1.54
CA ARG A 64 0.66 19.26 1.61
C ARG A 64 1.81 19.44 0.61
N GLY A 65 1.77 20.52 -0.17
CA GLY A 65 2.74 20.80 -1.22
C GLY A 65 2.52 20.05 -2.55
N PHE A 66 1.44 19.26 -2.66
CA PHE A 66 1.00 18.64 -3.91
C PHE A 66 -0.30 19.29 -4.40
N GLY A 67 -0.46 19.35 -5.73
CA GLY A 67 -1.67 19.87 -6.36
C GLY A 67 -2.09 21.24 -5.83
N SER A 68 -3.28 21.32 -5.24
CA SER A 68 -3.79 22.55 -4.63
C SER A 68 -3.58 22.62 -3.10
N SER A 69 -2.99 21.60 -2.49
CA SER A 69 -2.76 21.53 -1.05
C SER A 69 -1.56 22.41 -0.65
N THR A 70 -1.79 23.35 0.28
CA THR A 70 -0.76 24.26 0.79
C THR A 70 0.30 23.56 1.64
N GLY A 71 1.45 24.21 1.85
CA GLY A 71 2.49 23.74 2.78
C GLY A 71 3.69 23.12 2.06
N ILE A 72 4.64 22.63 2.85
CA ILE A 72 5.87 21.99 2.36
C ILE A 72 5.83 20.50 2.73
N PRO A 73 6.07 19.60 1.77
CA PRO A 73 6.11 18.18 2.04
C PRO A 73 7.19 17.79 3.07
N SER A 74 6.87 16.86 3.95
CA SER A 74 7.79 16.17 4.87
C SER A 74 7.17 14.83 5.27
N GLU A 75 7.96 13.83 5.68
CA GLU A 75 7.42 12.52 6.12
C GLU A 75 6.33 12.70 7.19
N SER A 76 6.60 13.46 8.26
CA SER A 76 5.61 13.69 9.32
C SER A 76 4.39 14.45 8.82
N GLY A 77 4.56 15.40 7.91
CA GLY A 77 3.47 16.15 7.31
C GLY A 77 2.55 15.31 6.44
N LEU A 78 3.13 14.47 5.57
CA LEU A 78 2.39 13.56 4.69
C LEU A 78 1.61 12.52 5.50
N ILE A 79 2.22 11.99 6.57
CA ILE A 79 1.53 11.08 7.50
C ILE A 79 0.36 11.80 8.18
N LEU A 80 0.56 13.03 8.65
CA LEU A 80 -0.50 13.81 9.28
C LEU A 80 -1.67 14.08 8.32
N ASP A 81 -1.38 14.41 7.06
CA ASP A 81 -2.42 14.62 6.04
C ASP A 81 -3.22 13.35 5.79
N ALA A 82 -2.55 12.19 5.70
CA ALA A 82 -3.22 10.90 5.52
C ALA A 82 -4.07 10.51 6.74
N LEU A 83 -3.58 10.75 7.95
CA LEU A 83 -4.34 10.55 9.19
C LEU A 83 -5.62 11.41 9.21
N ALA A 84 -5.53 12.68 8.78
CA ALA A 84 -6.69 13.57 8.70
C ALA A 84 -7.76 13.06 7.71
N VAL A 85 -7.35 12.45 6.59
CA VAL A 85 -8.28 11.86 5.62
C VAL A 85 -8.97 10.62 6.19
N VAL A 86 -8.25 9.78 6.93
CA VAL A 86 -8.82 8.59 7.58
C VAL A 86 -9.78 9.01 8.70
N ASP A 87 -9.39 10.00 9.52
CA ASP A 87 -10.24 10.60 10.54
C ASP A 87 -11.54 11.16 9.95
N TRP A 88 -11.44 11.91 8.85
CA TRP A 88 -12.61 12.38 8.11
C TRP A 88 -13.49 11.23 7.64
N ALA A 89 -12.91 10.16 7.06
CA ALA A 89 -13.67 9.03 6.56
C ALA A 89 -14.45 8.31 7.68
N ILE A 90 -13.83 8.11 8.84
CA ILE A 90 -14.45 7.42 9.98
C ILE A 90 -15.45 8.33 10.70
N ASN A 91 -15.03 9.53 11.07
CA ASN A 91 -15.75 10.37 12.03
C ASN A 91 -16.71 11.36 11.38
N ILE A 92 -16.44 11.79 10.13
CA ILE A 92 -17.28 12.77 9.42
C ILE A 92 -18.15 12.08 8.36
N ALA A 93 -17.55 11.23 7.53
CA ALA A 93 -18.29 10.46 6.53
C ALA A 93 -19.01 9.25 7.13
N GLY A 94 -18.67 8.85 8.37
CA GLY A 94 -19.35 7.79 9.10
C GLY A 94 -19.08 6.39 8.53
N ILE A 95 -17.96 6.20 7.85
CA ILE A 95 -17.63 4.92 7.21
C ILE A 95 -16.94 4.01 8.24
N PRO A 96 -17.52 2.84 8.55
CA PRO A 96 -16.90 1.90 9.48
C PRO A 96 -15.50 1.47 9.01
N PRO A 97 -14.48 1.39 9.90
CA PRO A 97 -13.14 0.95 9.53
C PRO A 97 -13.10 -0.40 8.80
N SER A 98 -13.99 -1.33 9.15
CA SER A 98 -14.12 -2.63 8.48
C SER A 98 -14.55 -2.57 7.00
N ARG A 99 -15.03 -1.40 6.54
CA ARG A 99 -15.38 -1.11 5.13
C ARG A 99 -14.32 -0.28 4.42
N ILE A 100 -13.24 0.09 5.12
CA ILE A 100 -12.14 0.91 4.60
C ILE A 100 -10.94 0.03 4.31
N LEU A 101 -10.38 0.17 3.12
CA LEU A 101 -9.12 -0.46 2.71
C LEU A 101 -8.06 0.63 2.50
N ILE A 102 -6.89 0.44 3.11
CA ILE A 102 -5.72 1.30 2.88
C ILE A 102 -5.01 0.80 1.63
N PHE A 103 -4.97 1.63 0.60
CA PHE A 103 -4.37 1.29 -0.69
C PHE A 103 -3.27 2.30 -1.00
N ALA A 104 -2.06 1.83 -1.23
CA ALA A 104 -0.89 2.71 -1.24
C ALA A 104 0.12 2.32 -2.30
N GLN A 105 0.75 3.33 -2.93
CA GLN A 105 1.71 3.14 -4.03
C GLN A 105 3.00 3.92 -3.82
N SER A 106 4.14 3.29 -4.08
CA SER A 106 5.46 3.95 -4.05
C SER A 106 5.67 4.66 -2.70
N MET A 107 5.99 5.96 -2.69
CA MET A 107 6.02 6.80 -1.47
C MET A 107 4.81 6.61 -0.55
N GLY A 108 3.62 6.51 -1.14
CA GLY A 108 2.38 6.32 -0.41
C GLY A 108 2.38 5.04 0.43
N THR A 109 3.14 4.00 0.08
CA THR A 109 3.23 2.75 0.87
C THR A 109 3.79 3.00 2.26
N ALA A 110 4.79 3.87 2.39
CA ALA A 110 5.37 4.22 3.67
C ALA A 110 4.40 5.07 4.51
N VAL A 111 3.62 5.95 3.87
CA VAL A 111 2.52 6.70 4.50
C VAL A 111 1.40 5.75 4.96
N GLY A 112 0.98 4.82 4.10
CA GLY A 112 -0.07 3.84 4.37
C GLY A 112 0.28 2.91 5.52
N LEU A 113 1.53 2.46 5.58
CA LEU A 113 2.03 1.71 6.72
C LEU A 113 2.03 2.53 8.00
N ALA A 114 2.38 3.83 7.95
CA ALA A 114 2.31 4.70 9.11
C ALA A 114 0.87 4.85 9.64
N VAL A 115 -0.10 5.00 8.74
CA VAL A 115 -1.53 5.04 9.07
C VAL A 115 -1.99 3.72 9.68
N SER A 116 -1.75 2.59 8.99
CA SER A 116 -2.15 1.27 9.50
C SER A 116 -1.54 0.97 10.86
N GLN A 117 -0.25 1.29 11.06
CA GLN A 117 0.43 1.19 12.35
C GLN A 117 -0.24 2.08 13.42
N HIS A 118 -0.49 3.35 13.11
CA HIS A 118 -1.08 4.30 14.05
C HIS A 118 -2.41 3.77 14.61
N PHE A 119 -3.30 3.30 13.74
CA PHE A 119 -4.63 2.80 14.12
C PHE A 119 -4.58 1.42 14.80
N ALA A 120 -3.65 0.55 14.43
CA ALA A 120 -3.45 -0.74 15.10
C ALA A 120 -2.90 -0.60 16.54
N LEU A 121 -2.21 0.50 16.84
CA LEU A 121 -1.67 0.80 18.17
C LEU A 121 -2.64 1.58 19.09
N GLN A 122 -3.83 1.93 18.60
CA GLN A 122 -4.85 2.58 19.44
C GLN A 122 -5.42 1.62 20.50
N SER A 123 -6.10 2.20 21.50
CA SER A 123 -6.81 1.45 22.54
C SER A 123 -8.27 1.94 22.60
N PRO A 124 -9.25 1.20 22.05
CA PRO A 124 -9.11 -0.10 21.38
C PRO A 124 -8.44 -0.01 19.98
N PRO A 125 -7.77 -1.08 19.50
CA PRO A 125 -7.21 -1.11 18.15
C PRO A 125 -8.29 -0.97 17.08
N VAL A 126 -8.01 -0.16 16.05
CA VAL A 126 -8.87 -0.01 14.87
C VAL A 126 -8.40 -0.93 13.75
N VAL A 127 -9.33 -1.72 13.21
CA VAL A 127 -9.04 -2.72 12.18
C VAL A 127 -9.71 -2.33 10.87
N PHE A 128 -8.89 -2.18 9.83
CA PHE A 128 -9.36 -1.94 8.46
C PHE A 128 -9.69 -3.25 7.72
N ALA A 129 -10.43 -3.16 6.61
CA ALA A 129 -10.71 -4.30 5.73
C ALA A 129 -9.41 -4.97 5.22
N GLY A 130 -8.36 -4.17 5.07
CA GLY A 130 -7.00 -4.62 4.82
C GLY A 130 -6.09 -3.50 4.33
N THR A 131 -4.86 -3.86 4.01
CA THR A 131 -3.84 -2.97 3.45
C THR A 131 -3.27 -3.59 2.17
N VAL A 132 -3.23 -2.82 1.08
CA VAL A 132 -2.57 -3.20 -0.17
C VAL A 132 -1.46 -2.20 -0.45
N LEU A 133 -0.24 -2.71 -0.60
CA LEU A 133 0.96 -1.95 -0.90
C LEU A 133 1.44 -2.34 -2.29
N VAL A 134 1.62 -1.35 -3.17
CA VAL A 134 2.13 -1.57 -4.53
C VAL A 134 3.45 -0.84 -4.71
N ALA A 135 4.46 -1.57 -5.15
CA ALA A 135 5.84 -1.11 -5.26
C ALA A 135 6.37 -0.45 -3.96
N PRO A 136 6.35 -1.14 -2.81
CA PRO A 136 6.91 -0.59 -1.58
C PRO A 136 8.45 -0.58 -1.63
N PHE A 137 9.03 0.22 -0.74
CA PHE A 137 10.46 0.24 -0.48
C PHE A 137 10.74 0.14 1.03
N VAL A 138 11.90 -0.40 1.39
CA VAL A 138 12.32 -0.69 2.77
C VAL A 138 12.50 0.59 3.60
N ASP A 139 13.34 1.49 3.08
CA ASP A 139 13.58 2.85 3.57
C ASP A 139 14.33 3.64 2.48
N VAL A 140 14.40 4.98 2.63
CA VAL A 140 15.06 5.85 1.62
C VAL A 140 16.56 5.57 1.52
N ALA A 141 17.21 5.14 2.61
CA ALA A 141 18.64 4.86 2.62
C ALA A 141 18.97 3.62 1.79
N THR A 142 18.26 2.51 2.00
CA THR A 142 18.39 1.28 1.21
C THR A 142 18.01 1.53 -0.24
N LEU A 143 16.89 2.22 -0.50
CA LEU A 143 16.49 2.58 -1.86
C LEU A 143 17.62 3.32 -2.59
N SER A 144 18.19 4.34 -1.95
CA SER A 144 19.32 5.12 -2.49
C SER A 144 20.58 4.27 -2.73
N ALA A 145 20.86 3.31 -1.84
CA ALA A 145 22.01 2.41 -1.96
C ALA A 145 21.84 1.42 -3.12
N THR A 146 20.67 0.81 -3.26
CA THR A 146 20.36 -0.16 -4.30
C THR A 146 20.49 0.45 -5.70
N TYR A 147 20.03 1.69 -5.91
CA TYR A 147 20.22 2.36 -7.20
C TYR A 147 21.70 2.52 -7.58
N ARG A 148 22.59 2.72 -6.61
CA ARG A 148 24.04 2.81 -6.87
C ARG A 148 24.62 1.47 -7.30
N VAL A 149 24.07 0.37 -6.82
CA VAL A 149 24.51 -1.00 -7.14
C VAL A 149 23.98 -1.46 -8.50
N ALA A 150 22.77 -1.06 -8.88
CA ALA A 150 22.19 -1.34 -10.20
C ALA A 150 22.88 -0.59 -11.36
N GLY A 151 23.76 0.38 -11.06
CA GLY A 151 24.50 1.20 -12.02
C GLY A 151 25.94 0.76 -12.28
N THR A 152 26.17 -0.48 -12.73
CA THR A 152 27.50 -1.02 -13.10
C THR A 152 28.08 -0.43 -14.40
N ILE A 153 27.93 0.89 -14.63
CA ILE A 153 28.67 1.66 -15.64
C ILE A 153 29.23 2.93 -15.00
N PRO A 154 30.56 3.18 -15.08
CA PRO A 154 31.22 4.26 -14.37
C PRO A 154 30.77 5.65 -14.84
N ILE A 155 30.91 6.62 -13.95
CA ILE A 155 30.45 8.03 -13.92
C ILE A 155 30.86 8.92 -15.13
N LEU A 156 31.40 8.36 -16.21
CA LEU A 156 31.83 9.10 -17.41
C LEU A 156 30.92 8.97 -18.63
N SER A 157 29.73 8.36 -18.49
CA SER A 157 28.71 8.42 -19.55
C SER A 157 27.71 9.55 -19.27
N PRO A 158 27.59 10.58 -20.14
CA PRO A 158 26.63 11.67 -19.96
C PRO A 158 25.17 11.25 -20.26
N LEU A 159 24.89 9.94 -20.36
CA LEU A 159 23.62 9.36 -20.82
C LEU A 159 22.92 8.46 -19.78
N ALA A 160 23.41 8.38 -18.54
CA ALA A 160 22.67 7.71 -17.47
C ALA A 160 21.48 8.60 -17.08
N ASN A 161 20.31 8.34 -17.69
CA ASN A 161 19.04 8.96 -17.32
C ASN A 161 18.79 8.73 -15.83
N PHE A 162 18.98 9.77 -15.03
CA PHE A 162 18.64 9.78 -13.62
C PHE A 162 17.14 9.49 -13.46
N PRO A 163 16.72 8.50 -12.65
CA PRO A 163 15.29 8.31 -12.40
C PRO A 163 14.74 9.56 -11.71
N LEU A 164 13.61 10.05 -12.23
CA LEU A 164 12.90 11.26 -11.78
C LEU A 164 12.68 11.29 -10.26
N LEU A 165 12.51 10.11 -9.66
CA LEU A 165 12.17 9.91 -8.26
C LEU A 165 13.34 10.19 -7.29
N ILE A 166 14.59 9.88 -7.63
CA ILE A 166 15.75 10.20 -6.77
C ILE A 166 15.91 11.71 -6.66
N ASN A 167 15.74 12.45 -7.76
CA ASN A 167 15.79 13.92 -7.72
C ASN A 167 14.67 14.51 -6.86
N TYR A 168 13.53 13.85 -6.80
CA TYR A 168 12.42 14.24 -5.93
C TYR A 168 12.70 13.91 -4.45
N PHE A 169 13.16 12.69 -4.15
CA PHE A 169 13.51 12.28 -2.79
C PHE A 169 14.78 12.95 -2.23
N LYS A 170 15.61 13.59 -3.06
CA LYS A 170 16.73 14.42 -2.58
C LYS A 170 16.29 15.47 -1.56
N GLY A 171 15.08 16.02 -1.70
CA GLY A 171 14.51 16.96 -0.74
C GLY A 171 14.13 16.34 0.61
N TYR A 172 13.97 15.02 0.65
CA TYR A 172 13.50 14.23 1.80
C TYR A 172 14.59 13.35 2.39
N ILE A 173 15.88 13.62 2.12
CA ILE A 173 17.01 12.83 2.65
C ILE A 173 17.05 12.82 4.19
N ARG A 174 16.45 13.82 4.84
CA ARG A 174 16.31 13.85 6.30
C ARG A 174 15.22 12.92 6.82
N ASP A 175 14.25 12.57 5.97
CA ASP A 175 13.17 11.66 6.29
C ASP A 175 13.62 10.22 6.15
N LYS A 176 13.17 9.36 7.05
CA LYS A 176 13.69 7.98 7.15
C LYS A 176 12.82 6.98 6.42
N TRP A 177 11.50 7.21 6.39
CA TRP A 177 10.52 6.34 5.75
C TRP A 177 10.72 4.86 6.13
N LEU A 178 10.67 4.56 7.43
CA LEU A 178 11.00 3.26 8.01
C LEU A 178 9.94 2.18 7.75
N SER A 179 9.61 1.89 6.49
CA SER A 179 8.55 0.96 6.10
C SER A 179 8.72 -0.42 6.73
N LYS A 180 9.97 -0.93 6.81
CA LYS A 180 10.28 -2.21 7.47
C LYS A 180 9.88 -2.27 8.94
N ASP A 181 10.07 -1.17 9.67
CA ASP A 181 9.76 -1.11 11.10
C ASP A 181 8.25 -0.92 11.27
N ARG A 182 7.64 -0.06 10.46
CA ARG A 182 6.19 0.23 10.52
C ARG A 182 5.36 -1.02 10.22
N ILE A 183 5.73 -1.80 9.20
CA ILE A 183 5.01 -3.02 8.86
C ILE A 183 5.15 -4.09 9.94
N ALA A 184 6.35 -4.22 10.53
CA ALA A 184 6.58 -5.12 11.65
C ALA A 184 5.75 -4.73 12.88
N TRP A 185 5.73 -3.44 13.23
CA TRP A 185 4.90 -2.92 14.33
C TRP A 185 3.41 -3.13 14.08
N TYR A 186 2.94 -2.86 12.87
CA TYR A 186 1.54 -3.09 12.50
C TYR A 186 1.13 -4.56 12.67
N VAL A 187 1.94 -5.49 12.15
CA VAL A 187 1.65 -6.93 12.29
C VAL A 187 1.71 -7.35 13.76
N ARG A 188 2.78 -7.01 14.47
CA ARG A 188 2.95 -7.36 15.89
C ARG A 188 1.83 -6.83 16.76
N ALA A 189 1.39 -5.59 16.54
CA ALA A 189 0.29 -5.01 17.28
C ALA A 189 -1.02 -5.79 17.08
N ASN A 190 -1.34 -6.17 15.84
CA ASN A 190 -2.55 -6.95 15.58
C ASN A 190 -2.47 -8.36 16.16
N GLU A 191 -1.34 -9.05 16.01
CA GLU A 191 -1.11 -10.37 16.62
C GLU A 191 -1.26 -10.33 18.15
N ALA A 192 -0.60 -9.37 18.81
CA ALA A 192 -0.66 -9.21 20.27
C ALA A 192 -2.07 -8.89 20.79
N ASN A 193 -2.88 -8.19 19.99
CA ASN A 193 -4.26 -7.83 20.35
C ASN A 193 -5.30 -8.84 19.86
N GLY A 194 -4.90 -9.95 19.23
CA GLY A 194 -5.81 -10.93 18.62
C GLY A 194 -6.72 -10.32 17.54
N LYS A 195 -6.23 -9.28 16.85
CA LYS A 195 -6.98 -8.54 15.83
C LYS A 195 -6.70 -9.08 14.45
N ARG A 196 -7.75 -9.14 13.64
CA ARG A 196 -7.62 -9.64 12.28
C ARG A 196 -6.92 -8.63 11.38
N TYR A 197 -6.00 -9.09 10.55
CA TYR A 197 -5.36 -8.21 9.56
C TYR A 197 -5.15 -8.94 8.24
N ARG A 198 -5.24 -8.17 7.15
CA ARG A 198 -4.99 -8.64 5.78
C ARG A 198 -4.06 -7.67 5.10
N LEU A 199 -2.91 -8.17 4.65
CA LEU A 199 -1.87 -7.39 4.01
C LEU A 199 -1.54 -8.05 2.67
N THR A 200 -1.57 -7.27 1.58
CA THR A 200 -1.12 -7.71 0.26
C THR A 200 -0.05 -6.75 -0.25
N ILE A 201 1.06 -7.30 -0.71
CA ILE A 201 2.21 -6.55 -1.21
C ILE A 201 2.43 -6.98 -2.66
N ILE A 202 2.39 -6.03 -3.59
CA ILE A 202 2.47 -6.29 -5.03
C ILE A 202 3.66 -5.51 -5.61
N HIS A 203 4.44 -6.14 -6.49
CA HIS A 203 5.50 -5.49 -7.25
C HIS A 203 5.62 -6.13 -8.63
N ALA A 204 6.18 -5.41 -9.61
CA ALA A 204 6.58 -5.99 -10.89
C ALA A 204 8.11 -6.03 -11.02
N GLU A 205 8.63 -7.11 -11.62
CA GLU A 205 10.07 -7.30 -11.86
C GLU A 205 10.65 -6.26 -12.85
N ASP A 206 9.82 -5.71 -13.73
CA ASP A 206 10.15 -4.66 -14.69
C ASP A 206 9.87 -3.23 -14.16
N ASP A 207 9.78 -3.06 -12.84
CA ASP A 207 9.77 -1.75 -12.20
C ASP A 207 11.16 -1.10 -12.27
N TYR A 208 11.28 -0.10 -13.14
CA TYR A 208 12.52 0.68 -13.35
C TYR A 208 12.70 1.80 -12.33
N ASP A 209 11.63 2.15 -11.59
CA ASP A 209 11.70 3.13 -10.54
C ASP A 209 12.13 2.43 -9.27
N ILE A 210 11.33 1.54 -8.66
CA ILE A 210 11.72 0.87 -7.42
C ILE A 210 12.16 -0.57 -7.71
N PRO A 211 13.37 -0.97 -7.32
CA PRO A 211 13.79 -2.35 -7.49
C PRO A 211 12.89 -3.33 -6.72
N TRP A 212 12.32 -4.30 -7.43
CA TRP A 212 11.29 -5.18 -6.88
C TRP A 212 11.71 -6.01 -5.65
N HIS A 213 13.02 -6.22 -5.47
CA HIS A 213 13.58 -6.98 -4.33
C HIS A 213 13.37 -6.30 -2.97
N HIS A 214 12.95 -5.03 -2.93
CA HIS A 214 12.46 -4.42 -1.70
C HIS A 214 11.18 -5.11 -1.16
N THR A 215 10.36 -5.71 -2.02
CA THR A 215 9.14 -6.41 -1.60
C THR A 215 9.45 -7.67 -0.78
N PRO A 216 10.33 -8.59 -1.22
CA PRO A 216 10.81 -9.70 -0.38
C PRO A 216 11.28 -9.30 1.01
N ASP A 217 12.04 -8.20 1.13
CA ASP A 217 12.50 -7.69 2.43
C ASP A 217 11.33 -7.21 3.29
N ILE A 218 10.43 -6.39 2.73
CA ILE A 218 9.22 -5.91 3.43
C ILE A 218 8.33 -7.09 3.86
N PHE A 219 8.16 -8.09 2.98
CA PHE A 219 7.41 -9.30 3.27
C PHE A 219 8.06 -10.09 4.42
N TRP A 220 9.38 -10.26 4.40
CA TRP A 220 10.10 -10.90 5.50
C TRP A 220 9.90 -10.15 6.83
N HIS A 221 10.00 -8.82 6.85
CA HIS A 221 9.76 -8.03 8.06
C HIS A 221 8.34 -8.22 8.62
N ALA A 222 7.33 -8.28 7.75
CA ALA A 222 5.95 -8.56 8.14
C ALA A 222 5.80 -9.98 8.71
N VAL A 223 6.34 -10.99 8.02
CA VAL A 223 6.27 -12.39 8.46
C VAL A 223 7.01 -12.60 9.77
N ASN A 224 8.25 -12.10 9.87
CA ASN A 224 9.07 -12.17 11.08
C ASN A 224 8.36 -11.56 12.29
N ALA A 225 7.64 -10.44 12.11
CA ALA A 225 6.88 -9.82 13.19
C ALA A 225 5.65 -10.62 13.65
N SER A 226 5.17 -11.56 12.82
CA SER A 226 4.05 -12.44 13.17
C SER A 226 4.46 -13.72 13.90
N VAL A 227 5.75 -14.05 13.92
CA VAL A 227 6.28 -15.26 14.56
C VAL A 227 6.83 -14.87 15.94
N PRO A 228 6.40 -15.50 17.05
CA PRO A 228 6.83 -15.12 18.40
C PRO A 228 8.35 -15.05 18.60
N ASP A 229 9.08 -16.06 18.11
CA ASP A 229 10.54 -16.14 18.19
C ASP A 229 11.24 -15.56 16.95
N GLY A 230 10.47 -14.99 16.02
CA GLY A 230 10.93 -14.57 14.71
C GLY A 230 11.25 -15.73 13.75
N ILE A 231 11.63 -15.37 12.54
CA ILE A 231 12.13 -16.28 11.50
C ILE A 231 13.28 -15.60 10.76
N SER A 232 14.39 -16.32 10.55
CA SER A 232 15.50 -15.80 9.73
C SER A 232 15.08 -15.67 8.27
N TYR A 233 15.79 -14.82 7.52
CA TYR A 233 15.54 -14.65 6.09
C TYR A 233 15.68 -15.97 5.33
N ASP A 234 16.77 -16.70 5.57
CA ASP A 234 17.04 -18.00 4.93
C ASP A 234 15.94 -19.05 5.22
N ASN A 235 15.44 -19.10 6.45
CA ASN A 235 14.35 -20.01 6.81
C ASN A 235 13.04 -19.64 6.10
N LEU A 236 12.77 -18.34 5.91
CA LEU A 236 11.61 -17.91 5.13
C LEU A 236 11.78 -18.26 3.65
N GLU A 237 12.97 -18.12 3.08
CA GLU A 237 13.25 -18.50 1.70
C GLU A 237 13.08 -20.02 1.48
N LEU A 238 13.50 -20.86 2.44
CA LEU A 238 13.20 -22.30 2.39
C LEU A 238 11.69 -22.57 2.37
N LYS A 239 10.91 -21.89 3.22
CA LYS A 239 9.44 -22.01 3.22
C LYS A 239 8.80 -21.48 1.92
N LYS A 240 9.40 -20.47 1.29
CA LYS A 240 8.97 -19.98 -0.03
C LYS A 240 9.14 -21.05 -1.09
N LEU A 241 10.18 -21.90 -1.04
CA LEU A 241 10.35 -22.98 -2.01
C LEU A 241 9.20 -24.00 -1.97
N GLU A 242 8.62 -24.21 -0.79
CA GLU A 242 7.53 -25.18 -0.58
C GLU A 242 6.14 -24.61 -0.91
N SER A 243 5.90 -23.33 -0.59
CA SER A 243 4.55 -22.74 -0.57
C SER A 243 4.30 -21.66 -1.62
N LYS A 244 5.34 -21.13 -2.26
CA LYS A 244 5.20 -20.12 -3.32
C LYS A 244 4.62 -20.76 -4.57
N VAL A 245 3.51 -20.21 -5.04
CA VAL A 245 2.87 -20.62 -6.28
C VAL A 245 3.51 -19.86 -7.45
N ASN A 246 4.05 -20.61 -8.40
CA ASN A 246 4.54 -20.05 -9.67
C ASN A 246 3.37 -19.91 -10.66
N LEU A 247 3.11 -18.70 -11.12
CA LEU A 247 2.04 -18.35 -12.05
C LEU A 247 2.56 -18.16 -13.49
N GLY A 248 3.79 -18.60 -13.78
CA GLY A 248 4.43 -18.48 -15.08
C GLY A 248 4.62 -17.04 -15.50
N ALA A 249 4.04 -16.65 -16.64
CA ALA A 249 4.14 -15.28 -17.17
C ALA A 249 3.45 -14.24 -16.27
N ALA A 250 2.52 -14.63 -15.41
CA ALA A 250 1.89 -13.74 -14.45
C ALA A 250 2.76 -13.47 -13.21
N GLY A 251 3.87 -14.21 -13.03
CA GLY A 251 4.80 -14.03 -11.91
C GLY A 251 4.63 -15.11 -10.84
N SER A 252 4.60 -14.71 -9.58
CA SER A 252 4.51 -15.62 -8.44
C SER A 252 3.75 -15.02 -7.27
N VAL A 253 3.20 -15.88 -6.43
CA VAL A 253 2.49 -15.48 -5.22
C VAL A 253 2.83 -16.40 -4.06
N MET A 254 2.99 -15.83 -2.88
CA MET A 254 3.07 -16.55 -1.61
C MET A 254 2.12 -15.93 -0.59
N GLU A 255 1.45 -16.78 0.19
CA GLU A 255 0.69 -16.35 1.35
C GLU A 255 1.30 -16.94 2.62
N TRP A 256 1.53 -16.08 3.61
CA TRP A 256 1.80 -16.45 4.98
C TRP A 256 0.52 -16.26 5.81
N ARG A 257 0.10 -17.31 6.51
CA ARG A 257 -1.12 -17.32 7.31
C ARG A 257 -0.78 -17.55 8.77
N THR A 258 -1.44 -16.77 9.62
CA THR A 258 -1.37 -16.89 11.09
C THR A 258 -2.76 -17.16 11.63
N SER A 259 -2.90 -17.30 12.95
CA SER A 259 -4.22 -17.38 13.59
C SER A 259 -5.02 -16.08 13.42
N ASN A 260 -4.34 -14.94 13.26
CA ASN A 260 -4.96 -13.62 13.24
C ASN A 260 -4.96 -12.98 11.84
N GLY A 261 -4.07 -13.36 10.92
CA GLY A 261 -3.94 -12.60 9.67
C GLY A 261 -3.38 -13.35 8.48
N VAL A 262 -3.38 -12.63 7.36
CA VAL A 262 -2.80 -13.07 6.08
C VAL A 262 -1.85 -12.00 5.58
N ILE A 263 -0.63 -12.41 5.26
CA ILE A 263 0.37 -11.59 4.58
C ILE A 263 0.61 -12.23 3.22
N ARG A 264 0.33 -11.50 2.15
CA ARG A 264 0.46 -11.97 0.78
C ARG A 264 1.53 -11.18 0.03
N GLU A 265 2.47 -11.87 -0.58
CA GLU A 265 3.43 -11.33 -1.54
C GLU A 265 3.03 -11.76 -2.95
N GLU A 266 2.99 -10.80 -3.88
CA GLU A 266 2.67 -11.06 -5.29
C GLU A 266 3.68 -10.31 -6.18
N ILE A 267 4.58 -11.05 -6.82
CA ILE A 267 5.62 -10.52 -7.70
C ILE A 267 5.25 -10.83 -9.14
N LEU A 268 4.95 -9.81 -9.94
CA LEU A 268 4.59 -9.93 -11.35
C LEU A 268 5.83 -9.92 -12.24
N LYS A 269 5.79 -10.61 -13.38
CA LYS A 269 6.85 -10.49 -14.38
C LYS A 269 6.85 -9.14 -15.08
N THR A 270 5.66 -8.56 -15.30
CA THR A 270 5.51 -7.27 -15.97
C THR A 270 4.42 -6.43 -15.33
N GLY A 271 4.60 -5.11 -15.38
CA GLY A 271 3.66 -4.15 -14.81
C GLY A 271 4.14 -2.70 -14.88
N LYS A 272 5.46 -2.47 -14.83
CA LYS A 272 6.09 -1.15 -14.63
C LYS A 272 5.61 -0.47 -13.32
N HIS A 273 6.23 0.65 -12.96
CA HIS A 273 5.96 1.31 -11.69
C HIS A 273 4.54 1.85 -11.52
N ASP A 274 4.08 2.69 -12.46
CA ASP A 274 2.78 3.38 -12.34
C ASP A 274 1.63 2.64 -13.04
N THR A 275 1.95 1.88 -14.08
CA THR A 275 0.95 1.22 -14.95
C THR A 275 0.33 -0.01 -14.27
N ILE A 276 1.10 -0.72 -13.44
CA ILE A 276 0.66 -1.89 -12.66
C ILE A 276 -0.61 -1.61 -11.86
N MET A 277 -0.80 -0.38 -11.42
CA MET A 277 -1.93 0.07 -10.61
C MET A 277 -3.28 -0.05 -11.33
N GLY A 278 -3.27 -0.01 -12.67
CA GLY A 278 -4.45 -0.21 -13.50
C GLY A 278 -4.68 -1.67 -13.89
N TYR A 279 -3.79 -2.59 -13.49
CA TYR A 279 -3.88 -3.99 -13.90
C TYR A 279 -4.92 -4.76 -13.07
N PRO A 280 -5.59 -5.76 -13.68
CA PRO A 280 -6.60 -6.55 -12.98
C PRO A 280 -6.11 -7.20 -11.69
N VAL A 281 -4.83 -7.56 -11.60
CA VAL A 281 -4.25 -8.17 -10.38
C VAL A 281 -4.37 -7.25 -9.15
N VAL A 282 -4.23 -5.95 -9.34
CA VAL A 282 -4.39 -4.95 -8.27
C VAL A 282 -5.86 -4.84 -7.86
N THR A 283 -6.78 -4.74 -8.82
CA THR A 283 -8.23 -4.74 -8.55
C THR A 283 -8.67 -6.03 -7.86
N MET A 284 -8.18 -7.19 -8.31
CA MET A 284 -8.47 -8.49 -7.69
C MET A 284 -7.95 -8.58 -6.26
N ALA A 285 -6.79 -8.00 -5.96
CA ALA A 285 -6.28 -7.93 -4.59
C ALA A 285 -7.24 -7.12 -3.69
N VAL A 286 -7.69 -5.96 -4.14
CA VAL A 286 -8.67 -5.14 -3.41
C VAL A 286 -9.98 -5.90 -3.20
N MET A 287 -10.53 -6.51 -4.25
CA MET A 287 -11.76 -7.31 -4.14
C MET A 287 -11.61 -8.49 -3.19
N ARG A 288 -10.46 -9.17 -3.18
CA ARG A 288 -10.20 -10.30 -2.28
C ARG A 288 -10.29 -9.90 -0.81
N LEU A 289 -9.75 -8.72 -0.46
CA LEU A 289 -9.77 -8.22 0.91
C LEU A 289 -11.19 -7.88 1.38
N PHE A 290 -12.04 -7.42 0.46
CA PHE A 290 -13.44 -7.11 0.70
C PHE A 290 -14.39 -8.33 0.71
N SER A 291 -14.13 -9.33 -0.14
CA SER A 291 -14.99 -10.51 -0.30
C SER A 291 -14.69 -11.66 0.66
N ALA A 292 -13.52 -11.69 1.30
CA ALA A 292 -13.13 -12.85 2.09
C ALA A 292 -14.00 -12.97 3.36
N PRO A 293 -14.80 -14.04 3.50
CA PRO A 293 -15.70 -14.24 4.63
C PRO A 293 -14.93 -14.39 5.94
N GLU A 294 -15.57 -14.07 7.07
CA GLU A 294 -14.96 -14.20 8.39
C GLU A 294 -14.50 -15.63 8.73
N SER A 295 -14.94 -16.65 8.01
CA SER A 295 -14.66 -18.07 8.28
C SER A 295 -13.48 -18.66 7.50
N SER A 296 -12.94 -18.01 6.46
CA SER A 296 -11.90 -18.60 5.59
C SER A 296 -10.47 -18.59 6.19
N LEU A 297 -10.35 -18.36 7.50
CA LEU A 297 -9.09 -18.25 8.24
C LEU A 297 -9.01 -19.19 9.45
N ALA A 298 -10.05 -19.98 9.70
CA ALA A 298 -9.94 -21.08 10.66
C ALA A 298 -8.99 -22.12 10.07
N CYS A 299 -7.77 -22.18 10.57
CA CYS A 299 -6.89 -23.31 10.35
C CYS A 299 -7.65 -24.56 10.82
N GLN A 300 -7.80 -25.56 9.95
CA GLN A 300 -8.27 -26.86 10.39
C GLN A 300 -7.28 -27.35 11.45
N THR A 301 -7.79 -27.49 12.68
CA THR A 301 -7.11 -28.03 13.86
C THR A 301 -6.63 -29.44 13.63
#